data_AF-A0A3A0A0Z7-F1
#
_entry.id   AF-A0A3A0A0Z7-F1
#
_cell.length_a   1.000
_cell.length_b   1.000
_cell.length_c   1.000
_cell.angle_alpha   90.00
_cell.angle_beta   90.00
_cell.angle_gamma   90.00
#
_symmetry.space_group_name_H-M   'P 1'
#
loop_
_entity.id
_entity.type
_entity.pdbx_description
1 polymer ?
#
loop_
_entity_poly.entity_id
_entity_poly.type
_entity_poly.pdbx_seq_one_letter_code
_entity_poly.pdbx_strand_id
1 'polypeptide(L)'
;MTLKFGWHMHSFPVDGSDETAFLQQLTQTLDIVQHHFESVWVDDHLWPWGRWQANDTPYVECMTTIAYFAAQYPKLKFGSSVLCQSYRNPGLLAKMVANTQWLSGGRFLLGIGAGWMEEEYQAYNFDFPKPAVRIAQLEETIQIIQKLWAETPASFEGKYYRIKDAYLMPKPDPIPPLLIGGGGEQLTLRVVAKYADMWNIPGGS
;
A
#
# COMPACT_ATOMS: atom_id res chain seq x y z
N MET A 1 -5.43 -25.98 -5.96
CA MET A 1 -5.23 -24.55 -5.63
C MET A 1 -6.34 -24.18 -4.66
N THR A 2 -6.01 -23.68 -3.47
CA THR A 2 -7.04 -23.29 -2.47
C THR A 2 -7.33 -21.81 -2.64
N LEU A 3 -8.60 -21.45 -2.83
CA LEU A 3 -9.04 -20.06 -2.90
C LEU A 3 -8.87 -19.40 -1.52
N LYS A 4 -8.33 -18.18 -1.51
CA LYS A 4 -8.13 -17.39 -0.29
C LYS A 4 -9.00 -16.14 -0.37
N PHE A 5 -9.61 -15.78 0.76
CA PHE A 5 -10.48 -14.62 0.87
C PHE A 5 -9.84 -13.55 1.76
N GLY A 6 -9.92 -12.30 1.33
CA GLY A 6 -9.54 -11.12 2.09
C GLY A 6 -10.69 -10.12 2.17
N TRP A 7 -10.69 -9.31 3.21
CA TRP A 7 -11.67 -8.25 3.45
C TRP A 7 -11.09 -6.89 3.08
N HIS A 8 -11.80 -6.09 2.30
CA HIS A 8 -11.43 -4.69 2.09
C HIS A 8 -12.01 -3.85 3.24
N MET A 9 -11.15 -3.33 4.09
CA MET A 9 -11.54 -2.49 5.21
C MET A 9 -12.10 -1.16 4.69
N HIS A 10 -13.09 -0.61 5.36
CA HIS A 10 -13.51 0.76 5.09
C HIS A 10 -12.46 1.72 5.63
N SER A 11 -12.06 2.72 4.84
CA SER A 11 -11.14 3.76 5.31
C SER A 11 -11.84 5.04 5.77
N PHE A 12 -13.16 5.11 5.63
CA PHE A 12 -14.03 6.18 6.13
C PHE A 12 -15.41 5.63 6.49
N PRO A 13 -16.15 6.25 7.43
CA PRO A 13 -17.52 5.88 7.74
C PRO A 13 -18.46 6.24 6.59
N VAL A 14 -19.35 5.32 6.24
CA VAL A 14 -20.32 5.49 5.13
C VAL A 14 -21.74 5.76 5.62
N ASP A 15 -21.95 5.73 6.94
CA ASP A 15 -23.22 5.91 7.62
C ASP A 15 -23.31 7.26 8.36
N GLY A 16 -22.32 8.14 8.18
CA GLY A 16 -22.24 9.44 8.84
C GLY A 16 -21.71 9.41 10.28
N SER A 17 -21.16 8.29 10.73
CA SER A 17 -20.52 8.18 12.05
C SER A 17 -19.35 9.15 12.22
N ASP A 18 -19.15 9.64 13.45
CA ASP A 18 -17.97 10.41 13.83
C ASP A 18 -16.71 9.53 13.96
N GLU A 19 -15.55 10.14 14.21
CA GLU A 19 -14.28 9.44 14.33
C GLU A 19 -14.24 8.40 15.47
N THR A 20 -14.97 8.63 16.56
CA THR A 20 -14.98 7.71 17.71
C THR A 20 -15.81 6.47 17.40
N ALA A 21 -17.01 6.68 16.86
CA ALA A 21 -17.88 5.60 16.40
C ALA A 21 -17.21 4.81 15.27
N PHE A 22 -16.55 5.48 14.33
CA PHE A 22 -15.86 4.81 13.23
C PHE A 22 -14.73 3.88 13.72
N LEU A 23 -13.90 4.32 14.67
CA LEU A 23 -12.87 3.46 15.25
C LEU A 23 -13.45 2.21 15.94
N GLN A 24 -14.60 2.36 16.62
CA GLN A 24 -15.30 1.22 17.22
C GLN A 24 -15.83 0.26 16.16
N GLN A 25 -16.40 0.77 15.07
CA GLN A 25 -16.87 -0.03 13.94
C GLN A 25 -15.73 -0.82 13.29
N LEU A 26 -14.56 -0.21 13.08
CA LEU A 26 -13.37 -0.90 12.57
C LEU A 26 -12.97 -2.06 13.48
N THR A 27 -12.91 -1.82 14.79
CA THR A 27 -12.56 -2.84 15.78
C THR A 27 -13.58 -3.99 15.78
N GLN A 28 -14.88 -3.67 15.87
CA GLN A 28 -15.95 -4.67 15.84
C GLN A 28 -15.96 -5.49 14.54
N THR A 29 -15.68 -4.85 13.41
CA THR A 29 -15.59 -5.52 12.11
C THR A 29 -14.41 -6.48 12.09
N LEU A 30 -13.23 -6.05 12.55
CA LEU A 30 -12.03 -6.88 12.60
C LEU A 30 -12.18 -8.07 13.58
N ASP A 31 -12.91 -7.88 14.67
CA ASP A 31 -13.27 -8.95 15.60
C ASP A 31 -14.05 -10.08 14.93
N ILE A 32 -14.89 -9.76 13.94
CA ILE A 32 -15.62 -10.76 13.14
C ILE A 32 -14.71 -11.30 12.02
N VAL A 33 -14.07 -10.40 11.26
CA VAL A 33 -13.29 -10.71 10.06
C VAL A 33 -12.15 -11.68 10.35
N GLN A 34 -11.48 -11.58 11.51
CA GLN A 34 -10.37 -12.47 11.89
C GLN A 34 -10.73 -13.96 11.97
N HIS A 35 -12.02 -14.30 12.00
CA HIS A 35 -12.51 -15.67 12.04
C HIS A 35 -12.92 -16.22 10.67
N HIS A 36 -13.05 -15.37 9.65
CA HIS A 36 -13.62 -15.72 8.35
C HIS A 36 -12.69 -15.43 7.16
N PHE A 37 -11.71 -14.54 7.33
CA PHE A 37 -10.80 -14.11 6.25
C PHE A 37 -9.34 -14.30 6.65
N GLU A 38 -8.46 -14.48 5.64
CA GLU A 38 -7.02 -14.60 5.87
C GLU A 38 -6.34 -13.22 5.92
N SER A 39 -6.89 -12.23 5.22
CA SER A 39 -6.28 -10.92 5.06
C SER A 39 -7.26 -9.77 5.12
N VAL A 40 -6.75 -8.60 5.50
CA VAL A 40 -7.45 -7.31 5.48
C VAL A 40 -6.67 -6.34 4.60
N TRP A 41 -7.38 -5.57 3.78
CA TRP A 41 -6.79 -4.65 2.81
C TRP A 41 -7.26 -3.21 3.07
N VAL A 42 -6.32 -2.26 3.05
CA VAL A 42 -6.57 -0.84 3.33
C VAL A 42 -6.12 0.02 2.14
N ASP A 43 -6.99 0.88 1.63
CA ASP A 43 -6.67 1.83 0.56
C ASP A 43 -5.80 2.99 1.06
N ASP A 44 -5.07 3.60 0.13
CA ASP A 44 -4.08 4.66 0.40
C ASP A 44 -4.53 5.98 -0.23
N HIS A 45 -5.69 6.46 0.18
CA HIS A 45 -6.15 7.82 -0.10
C HIS A 45 -5.94 8.71 1.14
N LEU A 46 -6.08 10.02 0.95
CA LEU A 46 -5.86 11.05 1.97
C LEU A 46 -7.18 11.64 2.48
N TRP A 47 -8.26 11.43 1.74
CA TRP A 47 -9.64 11.72 2.09
C TRP A 47 -10.57 10.84 1.24
N PRO A 48 -11.90 10.83 1.47
CA PRO A 48 -12.79 9.98 0.69
C PRO A 48 -12.69 10.22 -0.82
N TRP A 49 -12.27 9.19 -1.54
CA TRP A 49 -12.16 9.22 -3.01
C TRP A 49 -13.52 9.10 -3.71
N GLY A 50 -14.51 8.54 -3.02
CA GLY A 50 -15.87 8.39 -3.52
C GLY A 50 -16.60 9.73 -3.55
N ARG A 51 -17.00 10.19 -4.74
CA ARG A 51 -17.72 11.47 -4.93
C ARG A 51 -19.08 11.56 -4.21
N TRP A 52 -19.59 10.43 -3.71
CA TRP A 52 -20.81 10.33 -2.93
C TRP A 52 -20.61 10.60 -1.44
N GLN A 53 -19.37 10.73 -0.97
CA GLN A 53 -19.00 11.05 0.41
C GLN A 53 -18.39 12.46 0.47
N ALA A 54 -18.65 13.19 1.55
CA ALA A 54 -18.05 14.51 1.77
C ALA A 54 -16.55 14.41 2.09
N ASN A 55 -15.73 15.29 1.53
CA ASN A 55 -14.26 15.24 1.68
C ASN A 55 -13.78 15.51 3.12
N ASP A 56 -14.60 16.12 3.98
CA ASP A 56 -14.33 16.35 5.40
C ASP A 56 -14.75 15.19 6.30
N THR A 57 -15.21 14.07 5.72
CA THR A 57 -15.48 12.84 6.47
C THR A 57 -14.18 12.24 6.99
N PRO A 58 -14.15 11.73 8.24
CA PRO A 58 -12.97 11.07 8.80
C PRO A 58 -12.42 9.99 7.85
N TYR A 59 -11.11 10.01 7.62
CA TYR A 59 -10.43 9.03 6.77
C TYR A 59 -9.14 8.54 7.45
N VAL A 60 -8.90 7.23 7.45
CA VAL A 60 -7.70 6.64 8.07
C VAL A 60 -6.55 6.49 7.06
N GLU A 61 -5.33 6.80 7.47
CA GLU A 61 -4.14 6.63 6.62
C GLU A 61 -3.71 5.15 6.57
N CYS A 62 -3.35 4.66 5.38
CA CYS A 62 -3.11 3.24 5.11
C CYS A 62 -2.05 2.59 6.02
N MET A 63 -0.81 3.09 6.00
CA MET A 63 0.34 2.39 6.61
C MET A 63 0.29 2.42 8.14
N THR A 64 -0.10 3.54 8.72
CA THR A 64 -0.25 3.70 10.17
C THR A 64 -1.39 2.86 10.70
N THR A 65 -2.51 2.78 9.98
CA THR A 65 -3.64 1.92 10.31
C THR A 65 -3.27 0.44 10.25
N ILE A 66 -2.56 0.03 9.20
CA ILE A 66 -2.05 -1.35 9.09
C ILE A 66 -1.11 -1.66 10.25
N ALA A 67 -0.17 -0.77 10.59
CA ALA A 67 0.76 -0.99 11.69
C ALA A 67 0.02 -1.16 13.05
N TYR A 68 -0.99 -0.33 13.30
CA TYR A 68 -1.81 -0.39 14.51
C TYR A 68 -2.61 -1.69 14.62
N PHE A 69 -3.35 -2.07 13.58
CA PHE A 69 -4.21 -3.26 13.64
C PHE A 69 -3.45 -4.58 13.45
N ALA A 70 -2.32 -4.59 12.74
CA ALA A 70 -1.48 -5.78 12.62
C ALA A 70 -0.93 -6.25 13.99
N ALA A 71 -0.70 -5.31 14.90
CA ALA A 71 -0.30 -5.61 16.28
C ALA A 71 -1.43 -6.24 17.10
N GLN A 72 -2.68 -5.83 16.87
CA GLN A 72 -3.85 -6.29 17.64
C GLN A 72 -4.44 -7.60 17.14
N TYR A 73 -4.33 -7.88 15.84
CA TYR A 73 -4.93 -9.05 15.22
C TYR A 73 -3.85 -9.99 14.66
N PRO A 74 -3.18 -10.81 15.51
CA PRO A 74 -2.03 -11.63 15.11
C PRO A 74 -2.35 -12.76 14.12
N LYS A 75 -3.64 -13.09 13.94
CA LYS A 75 -4.11 -14.14 13.02
C LYS A 75 -4.27 -13.65 11.57
N LEU A 76 -4.44 -12.34 11.38
CA LEU A 76 -4.71 -11.74 10.08
C LEU A 76 -3.42 -11.34 9.37
N LYS A 77 -3.42 -11.42 8.04
CA LYS A 77 -2.48 -10.67 7.20
C LYS A 77 -3.04 -9.30 6.90
N PHE A 78 -2.18 -8.31 6.72
CA PHE A 78 -2.60 -6.95 6.38
C PHE A 78 -1.93 -6.52 5.08
N GLY A 79 -2.72 -6.06 4.13
CA GLY A 79 -2.26 -5.60 2.83
C GLY A 79 -2.67 -4.17 2.54
N SER A 80 -1.86 -3.48 1.75
CA SER A 80 -2.25 -2.20 1.16
C SER A 80 -2.96 -2.41 -0.18
N SER A 81 -4.03 -1.68 -0.47
CA SER A 81 -4.80 -1.80 -1.71
C SER A 81 -5.07 -0.45 -2.38
N VAL A 82 -4.13 0.14 -3.09
CA VAL A 82 -2.68 -0.13 -3.06
C VAL A 82 -1.97 1.16 -2.68
N LEU A 83 -0.78 1.08 -2.09
CA LEU A 83 -0.01 2.29 -1.78
C LEU A 83 0.26 3.09 -3.05
N CYS A 84 0.13 4.39 -2.96
CA CYS A 84 0.58 5.29 -4.01
C CYS A 84 2.09 5.47 -3.90
N GLN A 85 2.83 5.06 -4.93
CA GLN A 85 4.29 5.21 -4.96
C GLN A 85 4.75 6.67 -4.84
N SER A 86 3.91 7.63 -5.26
CA SER A 86 4.25 9.05 -5.27
C SER A 86 4.18 9.71 -3.89
N TYR A 87 3.41 9.17 -2.94
CA TYR A 87 3.20 9.83 -1.65
C TYR A 87 4.40 9.70 -0.70
N ARG A 88 5.36 8.84 -1.01
CA ARG A 88 6.47 8.51 -0.11
C ARG A 88 7.77 8.41 -0.89
N ASN A 89 8.86 8.83 -0.27
CA ASN A 89 10.20 8.59 -0.82
C ASN A 89 10.44 7.06 -0.96
N PRO A 90 11.00 6.56 -2.08
CA PRO A 90 11.19 5.12 -2.29
C PRO A 90 12.03 4.40 -1.22
N GLY A 91 13.09 5.05 -0.73
CA GLY A 91 13.93 4.50 0.33
C GLY A 91 13.21 4.47 1.69
N LEU A 92 12.45 5.53 1.99
CA LEU A 92 11.60 5.55 3.19
C LEU A 92 10.52 4.47 3.12
N LEU A 93 9.86 4.31 1.96
CA LEU A 93 8.86 3.27 1.75
C LEU A 93 9.45 1.87 1.96
N ALA A 94 10.64 1.59 1.40
CA ALA A 94 11.33 0.33 1.62
C ALA A 94 11.54 0.03 3.12
N LYS A 95 11.94 1.06 3.90
CA LYS A 95 12.15 0.96 5.35
C LYS A 95 10.85 0.78 6.12
N MET A 96 9.80 1.51 5.77
CA MET A 96 8.48 1.37 6.38
C MET A 96 7.94 -0.04 6.19
N VAL A 97 7.99 -0.56 4.97
CA VAL A 97 7.51 -1.92 4.66
C VAL A 97 8.34 -2.98 5.38
N ALA A 98 9.67 -2.89 5.37
CA ALA A 98 10.51 -3.83 6.10
C ALA A 98 10.21 -3.82 7.61
N ASN A 99 9.97 -2.64 8.18
CA ASN A 99 9.64 -2.50 9.59
C ASN A 99 8.26 -3.08 9.91
N THR A 100 7.24 -2.80 9.11
CA THR A 100 5.89 -3.37 9.29
C THR A 100 5.91 -4.89 9.12
N GLN A 101 6.69 -5.40 8.16
CA GLN A 101 6.87 -6.84 7.98
C GLN A 101 7.49 -7.48 9.22
N TRP A 102 8.53 -6.87 9.79
CA TRP A 102 9.16 -7.35 11.01
C TRP A 102 8.22 -7.29 12.22
N LEU A 103 7.58 -6.15 12.47
CA LEU A 103 6.67 -5.97 13.61
C LEU A 103 5.43 -6.85 13.54
N SER A 104 4.93 -7.13 12.33
CA SER A 104 3.80 -8.04 12.13
C SER A 104 4.19 -9.51 12.21
N GLY A 105 5.48 -9.86 12.30
CA GLY A 105 5.93 -11.25 12.26
C GLY A 105 5.72 -11.90 10.89
N GLY A 106 5.95 -11.15 9.82
CA GLY A 106 5.89 -11.66 8.45
C GLY A 106 4.52 -11.57 7.77
N ARG A 107 3.58 -10.79 8.32
CA ARG A 107 2.16 -10.80 7.92
C ARG A 107 1.73 -9.60 7.08
N PHE A 108 2.66 -8.76 6.64
CA PHE A 108 2.37 -7.66 5.74
C PHE A 108 2.39 -8.11 4.28
N LEU A 109 1.46 -7.58 3.47
CA LEU A 109 1.35 -7.79 2.03
C LEU A 109 1.53 -6.43 1.34
N LEU A 110 2.58 -6.26 0.53
CA LEU A 110 2.87 -4.98 -0.10
C LEU A 110 2.04 -4.86 -1.38
N GLY A 111 0.93 -4.13 -1.35
CA GLY A 111 0.28 -3.63 -2.55
C GLY A 111 0.75 -2.22 -2.90
N ILE A 112 1.18 -1.99 -4.13
CA ILE A 112 1.65 -0.68 -4.61
C ILE A 112 1.17 -0.37 -6.04
N GLY A 113 0.93 0.90 -6.34
CA GLY A 113 0.50 1.38 -7.64
C GLY A 113 1.03 2.79 -7.96
N ALA A 114 0.70 3.27 -9.17
CA ALA A 114 1.21 4.54 -9.71
C ALA A 114 0.41 5.78 -9.25
N GLY A 115 -0.61 5.60 -8.39
CA GLY A 115 -1.59 6.65 -8.01
C GLY A 115 -2.55 7.01 -9.15
N TRP A 116 -3.55 7.85 -8.89
CA TRP A 116 -4.47 8.29 -9.96
C TRP A 116 -5.22 9.59 -9.67
N MET A 117 -5.49 9.94 -8.41
CA MET A 117 -6.35 11.06 -8.04
C MET A 117 -5.54 12.36 -7.98
N GLU A 118 -5.58 13.17 -9.03
CA GLU A 118 -4.81 14.42 -9.16
C GLU A 118 -5.06 15.40 -8.01
N GLU A 119 -6.28 15.45 -7.49
CA GLU A 119 -6.67 16.37 -6.43
C GLU A 119 -5.87 16.14 -5.15
N GLU A 120 -5.62 14.88 -4.78
CA GLU A 120 -4.78 14.50 -3.64
C GLU A 120 -3.35 14.95 -3.81
N TYR A 121 -2.84 14.80 -5.03
CA TYR A 121 -1.50 15.26 -5.36
C TYR A 121 -1.38 16.77 -5.18
N GLN A 122 -2.30 17.53 -5.77
CA GLN A 122 -2.25 18.99 -5.71
C GLN A 122 -2.43 19.51 -4.27
N ALA A 123 -3.38 18.96 -3.50
CA ALA A 123 -3.66 19.44 -2.14
C ALA A 123 -2.52 19.15 -1.16
N TYR A 124 -1.81 18.04 -1.32
CA TYR A 124 -0.67 17.66 -0.47
C TYR A 124 0.69 18.05 -1.07
N ASN A 125 0.69 18.85 -2.16
CA ASN A 125 1.89 19.36 -2.80
C ASN A 125 2.83 18.25 -3.33
N PHE A 126 2.24 17.24 -3.97
CA PHE A 126 2.93 16.24 -4.77
C PHE A 126 2.87 16.57 -6.25
N ASP A 127 3.94 16.27 -6.99
CA ASP A 127 3.92 16.34 -8.44
C ASP A 127 2.98 15.27 -9.01
N PHE A 128 2.10 15.66 -9.95
CA PHE A 128 1.25 14.73 -10.71
C PHE A 128 1.71 14.56 -12.17
N PRO A 129 2.79 13.79 -12.45
CA PRO A 129 3.22 13.54 -13.82
C PRO A 129 2.19 12.77 -14.64
N LYS A 130 2.39 12.81 -15.97
CA LYS A 130 1.63 11.97 -16.92
C LYS A 130 1.71 10.48 -16.52
N PRO A 131 0.67 9.68 -16.78
CA PRO A 131 0.60 8.28 -16.35
C PRO A 131 1.84 7.44 -16.67
N ALA A 132 2.40 7.56 -17.88
CA ALA A 132 3.59 6.82 -18.29
C ALA A 132 4.82 7.13 -17.41
N VAL A 133 4.96 8.38 -16.94
CA VAL A 133 6.02 8.78 -16.01
C VAL A 133 5.78 8.16 -14.64
N ARG A 134 4.55 8.20 -14.12
CA ARG A 134 4.21 7.60 -12.82
C ARG A 134 4.40 6.08 -12.79
N ILE A 135 4.14 5.39 -13.89
CA ILE A 135 4.40 3.95 -14.01
C ILE A 135 5.92 3.66 -14.06
N ALA A 136 6.71 4.50 -14.74
CA ALA A 136 8.17 4.34 -14.74
C ALA A 136 8.76 4.65 -13.35
N GLN A 137 8.22 5.64 -12.64
CA GLN A 137 8.55 5.93 -11.24
C GLN A 137 8.20 4.73 -10.34
N LEU A 138 7.02 4.12 -10.51
CA LEU A 138 6.65 2.89 -9.79
C LEU A 138 7.68 1.77 -10.01
N GLU A 139 8.11 1.55 -11.26
CA GLU A 139 9.11 0.54 -11.59
C GLU A 139 10.47 0.82 -10.91
N GLU A 140 10.93 2.07 -10.87
CA GLU A 140 12.16 2.44 -10.14
C GLU A 140 12.00 2.31 -8.62
N THR A 141 10.83 2.67 -8.08
CA THR A 141 10.50 2.51 -6.67
C THR A 141 10.58 1.04 -6.24
N ILE A 142 10.03 0.12 -7.03
CA ILE A 142 10.10 -1.32 -6.78
C ILE A 142 11.55 -1.82 -6.81
N GLN A 143 12.35 -1.38 -7.79
CA GLN A 143 13.77 -1.74 -7.87
C GLN A 143 14.55 -1.26 -6.64
N ILE A 144 14.31 -0.03 -6.19
CA ILE A 144 14.93 0.51 -4.98
C ILE A 144 14.54 -0.32 -3.74
N ILE A 145 13.26 -0.65 -3.59
CA ILE A 145 12.77 -1.47 -2.48
C ILE A 145 13.46 -2.84 -2.46
N GLN A 146 13.41 -3.57 -3.58
CA GLN A 146 14.02 -4.89 -3.67
C GLN A 146 15.54 -4.85 -3.44
N LYS A 147 16.22 -3.83 -3.97
CA LYS A 147 17.66 -3.65 -3.77
C LYS A 147 17.99 -3.38 -2.31
N LEU A 148 17.27 -2.48 -1.65
CA LEU A 148 17.44 -2.19 -0.22
C LEU A 148 17.12 -3.39 0.68
N TRP A 149 16.31 -4.35 0.24
CA TRP A 149 16.09 -5.59 0.99
C TRP A 149 17.17 -6.63 0.73
N ALA A 150 17.72 -6.70 -0.49
CA ALA A 150 18.75 -7.67 -0.85
C ALA A 150 20.16 -7.32 -0.32
N GLU A 151 20.54 -6.04 -0.33
CA GLU A 151 21.91 -5.59 -0.05
C GLU A 151 21.94 -4.40 0.93
N THR A 152 23.04 -4.25 1.68
CA THR A 152 23.28 -3.08 2.53
C THR A 152 24.79 -2.88 2.71
N PRO A 153 25.33 -1.66 2.41
CA PRO A 153 24.63 -0.52 1.82
C PRO A 153 24.16 -0.80 0.38
N ALA A 154 23.10 -0.12 -0.05
CA ALA A 154 22.53 -0.20 -1.39
C ALA A 154 22.62 1.15 -2.11
N SER A 155 22.93 1.12 -3.41
CA SER A 155 22.97 2.30 -4.28
C SER A 155 22.18 2.04 -5.55
N PHE A 156 21.36 2.99 -5.99
CA PHE A 156 20.55 2.90 -7.21
C PHE A 156 20.54 4.26 -7.89
N GLU A 157 20.65 4.26 -9.21
CA GLU A 157 20.62 5.47 -10.04
C GLU A 157 19.73 5.20 -11.24
N GLY A 158 18.48 5.65 -11.14
CA GLY A 158 17.49 5.61 -12.21
C GLY A 158 17.30 6.97 -12.86
N LYS A 159 16.31 7.07 -13.73
CA LYS A 159 15.91 8.31 -14.39
C LYS A 159 15.18 9.25 -13.43
N TYR A 160 14.40 8.71 -12.50
CA TYR A 160 13.54 9.50 -11.61
C TYR A 160 14.05 9.51 -10.17
N TYR A 161 14.63 8.39 -9.72
CA TYR A 161 15.06 8.25 -8.34
C TYR A 161 16.52 7.81 -8.23
N ARG A 162 17.14 8.23 -7.12
CA ARG A 162 18.51 7.86 -6.76
C ARG A 162 18.61 7.62 -5.26
N ILE A 163 19.29 6.55 -4.87
CA ILE A 163 19.80 6.34 -3.52
C ILE A 163 21.29 6.06 -3.59
N LYS A 164 22.04 6.50 -2.57
CA LYS A 164 23.49 6.29 -2.49
C LYS A 164 23.85 5.81 -1.10
N ASP A 165 24.57 4.69 -1.05
CA ASP A 165 25.11 4.07 0.16
C ASP A 165 24.07 3.94 1.29
N ALA A 166 22.84 3.60 0.92
CA ALA A 166 21.70 3.58 1.82
C ALA A 166 21.63 2.27 2.60
N TYR A 167 21.44 2.36 3.92
CA TYR A 167 21.35 1.22 4.82
C TYR A 167 19.90 0.93 5.17
N LEU A 168 19.52 -0.35 5.19
CA LEU A 168 18.21 -0.79 5.65
C LEU A 168 18.36 -2.06 6.47
N MET A 169 18.11 -1.96 7.78
CA MET A 169 18.00 -3.07 8.72
C MET A 169 16.85 -2.77 9.71
N PRO A 170 16.10 -3.75 10.23
CA PRO A 170 16.14 -5.16 9.82
C PRO A 170 15.66 -5.32 8.37
N LYS A 171 16.17 -6.36 7.70
CA LYS A 171 15.62 -6.82 6.43
C LYS A 171 14.26 -7.46 6.69
N PRO A 172 13.30 -7.39 5.74
CA PRO A 172 12.09 -8.16 5.90
C PRO A 172 12.41 -9.66 5.80
N ASP A 173 11.94 -10.42 6.77
CA ASP A 173 11.96 -11.88 6.75
C ASP A 173 10.62 -12.41 7.31
N PRO A 174 9.81 -13.11 6.49
CA PRO A 174 9.99 -13.33 5.05
C PRO A 174 9.85 -12.02 4.26
N ILE A 175 10.29 -12.02 2.99
CA ILE A 175 10.01 -10.90 2.06
C ILE A 175 8.49 -10.79 1.85
N PRO A 176 7.86 -9.60 1.96
CA PRO A 176 6.42 -9.43 1.75
C PRO A 176 6.07 -9.78 0.30
N PRO A 177 4.99 -10.55 0.06
CA PRO A 177 4.44 -10.70 -1.28
C PRO A 177 4.11 -9.33 -1.89
N LEU A 178 4.53 -9.12 -3.13
CA LEU A 178 4.33 -7.88 -3.88
C LEU A 178 3.10 -7.98 -4.77
N LEU A 179 2.10 -7.17 -4.48
CA LEU A 179 0.95 -6.90 -5.32
C LEU A 179 1.14 -5.58 -6.06
N ILE A 180 0.93 -5.58 -7.36
CA ILE A 180 0.89 -4.34 -8.15
C ILE A 180 -0.54 -4.05 -8.56
N GLY A 181 -1.00 -2.83 -8.31
CA GLY A 181 -2.33 -2.36 -8.71
C GLY A 181 -2.28 -1.44 -9.91
N GLY A 182 -3.25 -1.61 -10.81
CA GLY A 182 -3.45 -0.70 -11.94
C GLY A 182 -3.88 -1.41 -13.23
N GLY A 183 -4.52 -0.64 -14.10
CA GLY A 183 -4.89 -1.04 -15.45
C GLY A 183 -3.84 -0.61 -16.48
N GLY A 184 -3.98 -1.07 -17.72
CA GLY A 184 -3.14 -0.68 -18.86
C GLY A 184 -2.17 -1.78 -19.30
N GLU A 185 -2.50 -2.39 -20.44
CA GLU A 185 -1.82 -3.58 -20.98
C GLU A 185 -0.33 -3.35 -21.31
N GLN A 186 0.04 -2.14 -21.75
CA GLN A 186 1.40 -1.93 -22.26
C GLN A 186 2.46 -1.62 -21.21
N LEU A 187 2.10 -0.93 -20.13
CA LEU A 187 3.08 -0.42 -19.16
C LEU A 187 2.92 -1.12 -17.81
N THR A 188 1.71 -1.10 -17.23
CA THR A 188 1.46 -1.69 -15.92
C THR A 188 1.62 -3.21 -15.95
N LEU A 189 1.06 -3.91 -16.94
CA LEU A 189 1.20 -5.38 -17.02
C LEU A 189 2.65 -5.82 -17.21
N ARG A 190 3.49 -5.02 -17.87
CA ARG A 190 4.92 -5.33 -18.01
C ARG A 190 5.63 -5.28 -16.66
N VAL A 191 5.30 -4.29 -15.81
CA VAL A 191 5.84 -4.20 -14.46
C VAL A 191 5.30 -5.33 -13.58
N VAL A 192 3.99 -5.61 -13.66
CA VAL A 192 3.36 -6.76 -12.99
C VAL A 192 4.09 -8.06 -13.34
N ALA A 193 4.23 -8.37 -14.63
CA ALA A 193 4.84 -9.61 -15.09
C ALA A 193 6.31 -9.76 -14.68
N LYS A 194 7.02 -8.63 -14.49
CA LYS A 194 8.45 -8.64 -14.14
C LYS A 194 8.72 -8.74 -12.64
N TYR A 195 7.87 -8.14 -11.80
CA TYR A 195 8.18 -7.98 -10.37
C TYR A 195 7.12 -8.50 -9.41
N ALA A 196 5.85 -8.63 -9.82
CA ALA A 196 4.76 -8.87 -8.88
C ALA A 196 4.48 -10.36 -8.67
N ASP A 197 4.15 -10.71 -7.43
CA ASP A 197 3.57 -12.00 -7.06
C ASP A 197 2.05 -12.03 -7.31
N MET A 198 1.41 -10.85 -7.25
CA MET A 198 -0.03 -10.67 -7.37
C MET A 198 -0.36 -9.43 -8.20
N TRP A 199 -1.51 -9.45 -8.88
CA TRP A 199 -2.03 -8.31 -9.62
C TRP A 199 -3.39 -7.89 -9.07
N ASN A 200 -3.54 -6.63 -8.67
CA ASN A 200 -4.84 -6.03 -8.38
C ASN A 200 -5.38 -5.40 -9.66
N ILE A 201 -6.32 -6.11 -10.29
CA ILE A 201 -7.04 -5.67 -11.48
C ILE A 201 -8.08 -4.65 -11.04
N PRO A 202 -8.04 -3.39 -11.53
CA PRO A 202 -9.13 -2.45 -11.27
C PRO A 202 -10.43 -3.06 -11.79
N GLY A 203 -11.48 -3.07 -10.96
CA GLY A 203 -12.82 -3.43 -11.43
C GLY A 203 -13.14 -2.57 -12.65
N GLY A 204 -13.63 -3.19 -13.73
CA GLY A 204 -13.98 -2.48 -14.96
C GLY A 204 -14.87 -1.28 -14.63
N SER A 205 -14.40 -0.09 -14.99
CA SER A 205 -15.18 1.16 -14.93
C SER A 205 -16.37 1.09 -15.87
#